data_AF-A0AAX2UPB3-F1
#
_entry.id   AF-A0AAX2UPB3-F1
#
_cell.length_a   1.000
_cell.length_b   1.000
_cell.length_c   1.000
_cell.angle_alpha   90.00
_cell.angle_beta   90.00
_cell.angle_gamma   90.00
#
_symmetry.space_group_name_H-M   'P 1'
#
loop_
_entity.id
_entity.type
_entity.pdbx_description
1 polymer ?
#
loop_
_entity_poly.entity_id
_entity_poly.type
_entity_poly.pdbx_seq_one_letter_code
_entity_poly.pdbx_strand_id
1 'polypeptide(L)'
;MTIDPIQAGLVTALSFFSGVASYLQGRRDGRLNGGWLDLCAELAAAPVAGWSALFLGLWRDWPEPFMCLCVIVAAHNSSFVLYSLRQWVLSLFNNATKGAQR
;
A
#
# COMPACT_ATOMS: atom_id res chain seq x y z
N MET A 1 -5.66 19.06 5.96
CA MET A 1 -6.15 17.97 5.10
C MET A 1 -7.10 17.12 5.90
N THR A 2 -8.39 17.23 5.62
CA THR A 2 -9.42 16.35 6.19
C THR A 2 -9.70 15.25 5.19
N ILE A 3 -9.63 13.99 5.62
CA ILE A 3 -10.03 12.86 4.77
C ILE A 3 -11.56 12.81 4.81
N ASP A 4 -12.20 12.90 3.64
CA ASP A 4 -13.64 12.73 3.55
C ASP A 4 -14.02 11.29 3.95
N PRO A 5 -15.03 11.06 4.81
CA PRO A 5 -15.46 9.71 5.18
C PRO A 5 -15.83 8.83 3.97
N ILE A 6 -16.34 9.42 2.89
CA ILE A 6 -16.66 8.71 1.63
C ILE A 6 -15.36 8.25 0.95
N GLN A 7 -14.35 9.11 0.86
CA GLN A 7 -13.04 8.75 0.31
C GLN A 7 -12.36 7.66 1.14
N ALA A 8 -12.39 7.79 2.48
CA ALA A 8 -11.87 6.76 3.38
C ALA A 8 -12.56 5.42 3.18
N GLY A 9 -13.89 5.43 3.03
CA GLY A 9 -14.69 4.25 2.72
C GLY A 9 -14.31 3.61 1.39
N LEU A 10 -14.19 4.42 0.33
CA LEU A 10 -13.78 3.96 -1.01
C LEU A 10 -12.38 3.35 -1.00
N VAL A 11 -11.40 4.01 -0.39
CA VAL A 11 -10.02 3.51 -0.31
C VAL A 11 -9.97 2.20 0.47
N THR A 12 -10.72 2.09 1.56
CA THR A 12 -10.80 0.87 2.36
C THR A 12 -11.41 -0.27 1.53
N ALA A 13 -12.54 -0.04 0.86
CA ALA A 13 -13.21 -1.04 0.03
C ALA A 13 -12.33 -1.50 -1.15
N LEU A 14 -11.71 -0.55 -1.87
CA LEU A 14 -10.79 -0.83 -2.98
C LEU A 14 -9.56 -1.60 -2.52
N SER A 15 -9.04 -1.29 -1.33
CA SER A 15 -7.89 -1.99 -0.75
C SER A 15 -8.23 -3.43 -0.41
N PHE A 16 -9.38 -3.68 0.22
CA PHE A 16 -9.82 -5.05 0.51
C PHE A 16 -10.08 -5.85 -0.75
N PHE A 17 -10.77 -5.27 -1.74
CA PHE A 17 -11.02 -5.94 -3.02
C PHE A 17 -9.70 -6.27 -3.74
N SER A 18 -8.74 -5.34 -3.73
CA SER A 18 -7.41 -5.57 -4.30
C SER A 18 -6.61 -6.63 -3.55
N GLY A 19 -6.73 -6.72 -2.22
CA GLY A 19 -6.10 -7.78 -1.43
C GLY A 19 -6.62 -9.17 -1.80
N VAL A 20 -7.94 -9.31 -1.98
CA VAL A 20 -8.55 -10.55 -2.46
C VAL A 20 -8.09 -10.88 -3.89
N ALA A 21 -8.08 -9.90 -4.79
CA ALA A 21 -7.61 -10.08 -6.16
C ALA A 21 -6.12 -10.49 -6.21
N SER A 22 -5.27 -9.84 -5.42
CA SER A 22 -3.84 -10.16 -5.27
C SER A 22 -3.63 -11.59 -4.76
N TYR A 23 -4.42 -12.05 -3.79
CA TYR A 23 -4.38 -13.42 -3.30
C TYR A 23 -4.76 -14.44 -4.39
N LEU A 24 -5.87 -14.21 -5.11
CA LEU A 24 -6.31 -15.08 -6.19
C LEU A 24 -5.29 -15.15 -7.33
N GLN A 25 -4.73 -14.01 -7.70
CA GLN A 25 -3.69 -13.89 -8.71
C GLN A 25 -2.41 -14.61 -8.25
N GLY A 26 -1.98 -14.37 -7.00
CA GLY A 26 -0.81 -15.03 -6.41
C GLY A 26 -0.95 -16.55 -6.32
N ARG A 27 -2.18 -17.06 -6.10
CA ARG A 27 -2.47 -18.49 -6.15
C ARG A 27 -2.42 -19.04 -7.59
N ARG A 28 -2.94 -18.28 -8.56
CA ARG A 28 -2.87 -18.66 -9.99
C ARG A 28 -1.43 -18.74 -10.50
N ASP A 29 -0.60 -17.79 -10.08
CA ASP A 29 0.79 -17.67 -10.55
C ASP A 29 1.76 -18.56 -9.75
N GLY A 30 1.28 -19.33 -8.76
CA GLY A 30 2.10 -20.19 -7.91
C GLY A 30 2.98 -19.44 -6.90
N ARG A 31 2.81 -18.12 -6.76
CA ARG A 31 3.51 -17.29 -5.76
C ARG A 31 3.08 -17.63 -4.33
N LEU A 32 1.82 -17.99 -4.15
CA LEU A 32 1.22 -18.36 -2.86
C LEU A 32 0.86 -19.84 -2.87
N ASN A 33 1.23 -20.54 -1.81
CA ASN A 33 0.86 -21.96 -1.62
C ASN A 33 -0.64 -22.11 -1.33
N GLY A 34 -1.29 -21.01 -0.92
CA GLY A 34 -2.71 -20.95 -0.62
C GLY A 34 -2.98 -21.31 0.84
N GLY A 35 -4.08 -20.78 1.35
CA GLY A 35 -4.49 -20.97 2.74
C GLY A 35 -4.95 -19.67 3.38
N TRP A 36 -5.51 -19.80 4.58
CA TRP A 36 -6.06 -18.67 5.32
C TRP A 36 -5.01 -17.64 5.72
N LEU A 37 -3.79 -18.08 6.05
CA LEU A 37 -2.70 -17.17 6.44
C LEU A 37 -2.24 -16.30 5.28
N ASP A 38 -2.09 -16.87 4.08
CA ASP A 38 -1.71 -16.14 2.87
C ASP A 38 -2.79 -15.10 2.50
N LEU A 39 -4.06 -15.48 2.61
CA LEU A 39 -5.19 -14.57 2.37
C LEU A 39 -5.19 -13.42 3.40
N CYS A 40 -5.03 -13.73 4.69
CA CYS A 40 -4.96 -12.71 5.74
C CYS A 40 -3.77 -11.77 5.55
N ALA A 41 -2.62 -12.27 5.11
CA ALA A 41 -1.44 -11.45 4.84
C ALA A 41 -1.69 -10.44 3.70
N GLU A 42 -2.27 -10.89 2.58
CA GLU A 42 -2.62 -10.02 1.45
C GLU A 42 -3.72 -9.01 1.83
N LEU A 43 -4.73 -9.44 2.60
CA LEU A 43 -5.79 -8.57 3.12
C LEU A 43 -5.30 -7.53 4.12
N ALA A 44 -4.27 -7.85 4.93
CA ALA A 44 -3.67 -6.90 5.86
C ALA A 44 -2.72 -5.93 5.14
N ALA A 45 -1.97 -6.42 4.15
CA ALA A 45 -1.00 -5.63 3.40
C ALA A 45 -1.67 -4.60 2.46
N ALA A 46 -2.78 -4.98 1.82
CA ALA A 46 -3.44 -4.15 0.82
C ALA A 46 -3.96 -2.80 1.37
N PRO A 47 -4.62 -2.72 2.54
CA PRO A 47 -4.96 -1.45 3.17
C PRO A 47 -3.74 -0.60 3.48
N VAL A 48 -2.66 -1.18 4.02
CA VAL A 48 -1.46 -0.39 4.35
C VAL A 48 -0.85 0.25 3.09
N ALA A 49 -0.81 -0.49 1.98
CA ALA A 49 -0.35 0.02 0.69
C ALA A 49 -1.31 1.05 0.07
N GLY A 50 -2.63 0.81 0.13
CA GLY A 50 -3.64 1.74 -0.39
C GLY A 50 -3.67 3.06 0.39
N TRP A 51 -3.66 3.01 1.72
CA TRP A 51 -3.65 4.19 2.57
C TRP A 51 -2.35 4.99 2.45
N SER A 52 -1.19 4.33 2.32
CA SER A 52 0.06 5.05 2.08
C SER A 52 0.06 5.81 0.75
N ALA A 53 -0.54 5.25 -0.31
CA ALA A 53 -0.74 5.98 -1.57
C ALA A 53 -1.70 7.17 -1.42
N LEU A 54 -2.79 7.03 -0.66
CA LEU A 54 -3.71 8.13 -0.36
C LEU A 54 -3.00 9.26 0.40
N PHE A 55 -2.26 8.94 1.47
CA PHE A 55 -1.53 9.94 2.25
C PHE A 55 -0.46 10.65 1.42
N LEU A 56 0.24 9.93 0.54
CA LEU A 56 1.22 10.52 -0.36
C LEU A 56 0.55 11.47 -1.37
N GLY A 57 -0.57 11.04 -1.96
CA GLY A 57 -1.33 11.84 -2.90
C GLY A 57 -1.88 13.11 -2.26
N LEU A 58 -2.39 13.01 -1.03
CA LEU A 58 -2.78 14.15 -0.23
C LEU A 58 -1.57 15.06 0.02
N TRP A 59 -0.46 14.55 0.54
CA TRP A 59 0.73 15.36 0.82
C TRP A 59 1.25 16.13 -0.41
N ARG A 60 1.01 15.62 -1.62
CA ARG A 60 1.43 16.21 -2.89
C ARG A 60 0.33 16.96 -3.64
N ASP A 61 -0.85 17.13 -3.04
CA ASP A 61 -2.04 17.77 -3.63
C ASP A 61 -2.43 17.17 -5.00
N TRP A 62 -2.43 15.84 -5.10
CA TRP A 62 -2.81 15.15 -6.33
C TRP A 62 -4.31 15.23 -6.61
N PRO A 63 -4.73 15.20 -7.90
CA PRO A 63 -6.14 15.09 -8.25
C PRO A 63 -6.76 13.80 -7.71
N GLU A 64 -7.99 13.89 -7.19
CA GLU A 64 -8.71 12.75 -6.59
C GLU A 64 -8.79 11.50 -7.50
N PRO A 65 -9.09 11.60 -8.81
CA PRO A 65 -9.10 10.42 -9.69
C PRO A 65 -7.73 9.74 -9.77
N PHE A 66 -6.66 10.52 -9.72
CA PHE A 66 -5.29 10.01 -9.75
C PHE A 66 -4.91 9.31 -8.44
N MET A 67 -5.34 9.87 -7.30
CA MET A 67 -5.16 9.23 -5.99
C MET A 67 -5.86 7.86 -5.93
N CYS A 68 -7.11 7.78 -6.40
CA CYS A 68 -7.84 6.50 -6.47
C CYS A 68 -7.12 5.46 -7.34
N LEU A 69 -6.59 5.85 -8.50
CA LEU A 69 -5.77 4.95 -9.33
C LEU A 69 -4.52 4.48 -8.60
N CYS A 70 -3.80 5.38 -7.92
CA CYS A 70 -2.62 5.04 -7.14
C CYS A 70 -2.95 4.07 -6.00
N VAL A 71 -4.07 4.28 -5.31
CA VAL A 71 -4.57 3.37 -4.25
C VAL A 71 -4.78 1.96 -4.81
N ILE A 72 -5.47 1.83 -5.95
CA ILE A 72 -5.74 0.51 -6.56
C ILE A 72 -4.44 -0.17 -6.94
N VAL A 73 -3.54 0.53 -7.65
CA VAL A 73 -2.25 -0.02 -8.08
C VAL A 73 -1.39 -0.42 -6.87
N ALA A 74 -1.37 0.40 -5.82
CA ALA A 74 -0.60 0.14 -4.63
C ALA A 74 -1.16 -1.04 -3.83
N ALA A 75 -2.48 -1.09 -3.62
CA ALA A 75 -3.14 -2.17 -2.91
C ALA A 75 -3.01 -3.51 -3.64
N HIS A 76 -3.06 -3.51 -4.97
CA HIS A 76 -2.87 -4.72 -5.79
C HIS A 76 -1.42 -5.23 -5.77
N ASN A 77 -0.44 -4.33 -5.57
CA ASN A 77 0.98 -4.67 -5.51
C ASN A 77 1.56 -4.45 -4.10
N SER A 78 0.77 -4.78 -3.08
CA SER A 78 1.02 -4.42 -1.69
C SER A 78 2.40 -4.90 -1.18
N SER A 79 2.82 -6.11 -1.55
CA SER A 79 4.12 -6.68 -1.21
C SER A 79 5.29 -5.83 -1.72
N PHE A 80 5.24 -5.38 -2.97
CA PHE A 80 6.25 -4.53 -3.58
C PHE A 80 6.25 -3.13 -2.96
N VAL A 81 5.07 -2.55 -2.73
CA VAL A 81 4.93 -1.22 -2.14
C VAL A 81 5.46 -1.20 -0.71
N LEU A 82 5.09 -2.18 0.12
CA LEU A 82 5.57 -2.28 1.50
C LEU A 82 7.08 -2.51 1.58
N TYR A 83 7.62 -3.34 0.68
CA TYR A 83 9.06 -3.52 0.57
C TYR A 83 9.77 -2.21 0.24
N SER A 84 9.29 -1.50 -0.79
CA SER A 84 9.87 -0.23 -1.23
C SER A 84 9.77 0.85 -0.16
N LEU A 85 8.62 0.93 0.52
CA LEU A 85 8.40 1.85 1.63
C LEU A 85 9.37 1.58 2.78
N ARG A 86 9.56 0.31 3.15
CA ARG A 86 10.53 -0.10 4.17
C ARG A 86 11.95 0.33 3.79
N GLN A 87 12.38 0.06 2.57
CA GLN A 87 13.72 0.45 2.11
C GLN A 87 13.91 1.97 2.15
N TRP A 88 12.89 2.72 1.72
CA TRP A 88 12.92 4.17 1.78
C TRP A 88 13.06 4.70 3.21
N VAL A 89 12.24 4.21 4.15
CA VAL A 89 12.31 4.60 5.56
C VAL A 89 13.69 4.29 6.16
N LEU A 90 14.21 3.09 5.93
CA LEU A 90 15.54 2.71 6.43
C LEU A 90 16.65 3.58 5.83
N SER A 91 16.53 3.99 4.56
CA SER A 91 17.49 4.89 3.92
C SER A 91 17.49 6.28 4.57
N LEU A 92 16.32 6.80 4.97
CA LEU A 92 16.21 8.08 5.68
C LEU A 92 16.92 8.03 7.03
N PHE A 93 16.71 6.96 7.80
CA PHE A 93 17.40 6.78 9.08
C PHE A 93 18.92 6.68 8.90
N ASN A 94 19.40 5.91 7.91
CA ASN A 94 20.83 5.76 7.65
C ASN A 94 21.48 7.07 7.19
N ASN A 95 20.75 7.91 6.45
CA ASN A 95 21.24 9.22 6.04
C ASN A 95 21.24 10.21 7.22
N ALA A 96 20.25 10.14 8.11
CA ALA A 96 20.18 10.97 9.31
C ALA A 96 21.32 10.65 10.30
N THR A 97 21.67 9.38 10.50
CA THR A 97 22.80 8.98 11.38
C THR A 97 24.15 9.39 10.81
N LYS A 98 24.34 9.29 9.49
CA LYS A 98 25.55 9.78 8.82
C LYS A 98 25.70 11.31 8.86
N GLY A 99 24.59 12.04 8.82
CA GLY A 99 24.58 13.51 8.97
C GLY A 99 24.93 13.99 10.39
N ALA A 100 24.65 13.17 11.42
CA ALA A 100 24.96 13.50 12.81
C ALA A 100 26.41 13.22 13.24
N GLN A 101 27.21 12.55 12.39
CA GLN A 101 28.64 12.26 12.64
C GLN A 101 29.61 13.17 11.85
N ARG A 102 29.11 14.19 11.15
CA ARG A 102 29.89 15.26 10.53
C ARG A 102 29.76 16.55 11.34
#